data_AF-A0A095BAV9-F1
#
_entry.id   AF-A0A095BAV9-F1
#
_cell.length_a   1.000
_cell.length_b   1.000
_cell.length_c   1.000
_cell.angle_alpha   90.00
_cell.angle_beta   90.00
_cell.angle_gamma   90.00
#
_symmetry.space_group_name_H-M   'P 1'
#
loop_
_entity.id
_entity.type
_entity.pdbx_description
1 polymer ?
#
loop_
_entity_poly.entity_id
_entity_poly.type
_entity_poly.pdbx_seq_one_letter_code
_entity_poly.pdbx_strand_id
1 'polypeptide(L)'
;MADRAYRAAPADALRIEPLGELTAIFDRRSMQTHLVVSPLPEILDAMGADACTPARVAERLAATFDLGGAGEAQPILAERLGELAAMGLVERA
;
A
#
# COMPACT_ATOMS: atom_id res chain seq x y z
N MET A 1 -18.39 -2.28 5.91
CA MET A 1 -17.20 -2.67 6.70
C MET A 1 -16.29 -1.45 6.76
N ALA A 2 -15.85 -1.07 7.95
CA ALA A 2 -15.39 0.28 8.27
C ALA A 2 -14.28 0.77 7.32
N ASP A 3 -14.45 2.00 6.83
CA ASP A 3 -13.45 2.79 6.10
C ASP A 3 -12.30 3.14 7.05
N ARG A 4 -11.51 2.12 7.42
CA ARG A 4 -10.43 2.26 8.40
C ARG A 4 -9.27 2.93 7.70
N ALA A 5 -8.73 3.98 8.31
CA ALA A 5 -7.55 4.64 7.81
C ALA A 5 -6.30 3.80 8.10
N TYR A 6 -5.38 3.77 7.15
CA TYR A 6 -4.08 3.15 7.25
C TYR A 6 -3.02 4.20 6.94
N ARG A 7 -1.86 4.11 7.59
CA ARG A 7 -0.72 4.99 7.36
C ARG A 7 0.46 4.15 6.94
N ALA A 8 1.11 4.51 5.84
CA ALA A 8 2.35 3.86 5.43
C ALA A 8 3.48 4.17 6.43
N ALA A 9 4.42 3.24 6.57
CA ALA A 9 5.65 3.53 7.28
C ALA A 9 6.35 4.73 6.61
N PRO A 10 7.06 5.56 7.40
CA PRO A 10 7.65 6.78 6.87
C PRO A 10 8.70 6.43 5.80
N ALA A 11 8.77 7.26 4.75
CA ALA A 11 9.56 6.95 3.55
C ALA A 11 11.07 6.85 3.82
N ASP A 12 11.57 7.43 4.90
CA ASP A 12 12.95 7.28 5.36
C ASP A 12 13.22 5.93 6.04
N ALA A 13 12.18 5.26 6.52
CA ALA A 13 12.24 3.92 7.10
C ALA A 13 12.14 2.81 6.07
N LEU A 14 11.58 3.07 4.88
CA LEU A 14 11.43 2.07 3.82
C LEU A 14 12.41 2.32 2.67
N ARG A 15 13.15 1.28 2.28
CA ARG A 15 13.90 1.27 1.02
C ARG A 15 13.21 0.35 0.02
N ILE A 16 12.72 0.93 -1.07
CA ILE A 16 11.99 0.23 -2.12
C ILE A 16 12.92 0.10 -3.33
N GLU A 17 13.17 -1.13 -3.78
CA GLU A 17 14.04 -1.43 -4.93
C GLU A 17 13.34 -2.39 -5.90
N PRO A 18 13.13 -2.01 -7.17
CA PRO A 18 12.58 -2.91 -8.17
C PRO A 18 13.60 -3.98 -8.58
N LEU A 19 13.16 -5.24 -8.66
CA LEU A 19 13.96 -6.40 -9.03
C LEU A 19 13.41 -7.09 -10.30
N GLY A 20 12.85 -6.30 -11.23
CA GLY A 20 12.12 -6.80 -12.40
C GLY A 20 10.63 -6.89 -12.10
N GLU A 21 10.07 -8.10 -12.10
CA GLU A 21 8.63 -8.34 -11.83
C GLU A 21 8.27 -8.26 -10.33
N LEU A 22 9.28 -8.30 -9.47
CA LEU A 22 9.17 -8.18 -8.01
C LEU A 22 9.72 -6.84 -7.55
N THR A 23 9.24 -6.37 -6.41
CA THR A 23 9.79 -5.21 -5.70
C THR A 23 10.22 -5.65 -4.30
N ALA A 24 11.46 -5.32 -3.92
CA ALA A 24 11.97 -5.53 -2.58
C ALA A 24 11.74 -4.27 -1.74
N ILE A 25 11.06 -4.43 -0.60
CA ILE A 25 10.82 -3.38 0.38
C ILE A 25 11.57 -3.75 1.66
N PHE A 26 12.65 -3.03 1.94
CA PHE A 26 13.39 -3.18 3.18
C PHE A 26 12.86 -2.18 4.22
N ASP A 27 12.34 -2.68 5.35
CA ASP A 27 11.95 -1.85 6.49
C ASP A 27 13.09 -1.77 7.49
N ARG A 28 13.63 -0.56 7.68
CA ARG A 28 14.75 -0.28 8.60
C ARG A 28 14.37 -0.45 10.07
N ARG A 29 13.09 -0.34 10.43
CA ARG A 29 12.61 -0.46 11.81
C ARG A 29 12.62 -1.91 12.27
N SER A 30 12.21 -2.82 11.39
CA SER A 30 12.15 -4.26 11.65
C SER A 30 13.37 -5.03 11.14
N MET A 31 14.20 -4.40 10.30
CA MET A 31 15.32 -5.02 9.57
C MET A 31 14.89 -6.18 8.67
N GLN A 32 13.63 -6.20 8.23
CA GLN A 32 13.08 -7.22 7.33
C GLN A 32 13.02 -6.74 5.89
N THR A 33 13.19 -7.68 4.95
CA THR A 33 13.00 -7.43 3.51
C THR A 33 11.75 -8.17 3.05
N HIS A 34 10.78 -7.42 2.55
CA HIS A 34 9.53 -7.93 2.00
C HIS A 34 9.65 -7.97 0.47
N LEU A 35 9.46 -9.14 -0.13
CA LEU A 35 9.37 -9.28 -1.57
C LEU A 35 7.88 -9.25 -1.96
N VAL A 36 7.49 -8.25 -2.72
CA VAL A 36 6.10 -8.03 -3.12
C VAL A 36 5.97 -7.91 -4.64
N VAL A 37 4.76 -8.11 -5.14
CA VAL A 37 4.39 -7.96 -6.55
C VAL A 37 3.28 -6.91 -6.67
N SER A 38 3.01 -6.47 -7.91
CA SER A 38 1.86 -5.62 -8.20
C SER A 38 0.55 -6.25 -7.69
N PRO A 39 -0.39 -5.48 -7.10
CA PRO A 39 -0.40 -4.02 -6.97
C PRO A 39 0.11 -3.49 -5.61
N LEU A 40 0.87 -4.27 -4.82
CA LEU A 40 1.25 -3.86 -3.46
C LEU A 40 2.15 -2.61 -3.42
N PRO A 41 3.25 -2.53 -4.20
CA PRO A 41 4.06 -1.31 -4.29
C PRO A 41 3.25 -0.09 -4.70
N GLU A 42 2.33 -0.24 -5.64
CA GLU A 42 1.49 0.82 -6.19
C GLU A 42 0.48 1.31 -5.15
N ILE A 43 -0.08 0.39 -4.35
CA ILE A 43 -0.91 0.74 -3.19
C ILE A 43 -0.11 1.56 -2.18
N LEU A 44 1.10 1.13 -1.86
CA LEU A 44 1.96 1.81 -0.88
C LEU A 44 2.36 3.22 -1.37
N ASP A 45 2.72 3.35 -2.65
CA ASP A 45 3.03 4.63 -3.29
C ASP A 45 1.79 5.55 -3.30
N ALA A 46 0.62 5.00 -3.64
CA ALA A 46 -0.64 5.73 -3.62
C ALA A 46 -1.05 6.21 -2.22
N MET A 47 -0.62 5.57 -1.13
CA MET A 47 -0.87 6.07 0.23
C MET A 47 -0.08 7.35 0.53
N GLY A 48 1.16 7.45 0.04
CA GLY A 48 2.07 8.55 0.37
C GLY A 48 2.35 8.64 1.87
N ALA A 49 2.61 9.85 2.37
CA ALA A 49 2.93 10.08 3.79
C ALA A 49 1.70 10.20 4.72
N ASP A 50 0.50 10.36 4.15
CA ASP A 50 -0.72 10.62 4.89
C ASP A 50 -1.51 9.35 5.19
N ALA A 51 -2.28 9.39 6.28
CA ALA A 51 -3.25 8.33 6.55
C ALA A 51 -4.32 8.33 5.43
N CYS A 52 -4.50 7.17 4.80
CA CYS A 52 -5.42 6.99 3.69
C CYS A 52 -6.40 5.86 4.00
N THR A 53 -7.64 6.03 3.54
CA THR A 53 -8.64 4.97 3.58
C THR A 53 -8.63 4.16 2.28
N PRO A 54 -9.17 2.93 2.26
CA PRO A 54 -9.25 2.13 1.04
C PRO A 54 -9.91 2.87 -0.13
N ALA A 55 -10.95 3.68 0.15
CA ALA A 55 -11.60 4.52 -0.86
C ALA A 55 -10.63 5.57 -1.45
N ARG A 56 -9.85 6.24 -0.58
CA ARG A 56 -8.87 7.24 -1.01
C ARG A 56 -7.75 6.64 -1.86
N VAL A 57 -7.30 5.44 -1.51
CA VAL A 57 -6.32 4.69 -2.31
C VAL A 57 -6.92 4.31 -3.67
N ALA A 58 -8.18 3.86 -3.71
CA ALA A 58 -8.88 3.54 -4.95
C ALA A 58 -8.96 4.75 -5.90
N GLU A 59 -9.33 5.92 -5.37
CA GLU A 59 -9.36 7.18 -6.13
C GLU A 59 -7.99 7.52 -6.74
N ARG A 60 -6.92 7.44 -5.95
CA ARG A 60 -5.55 7.77 -6.40
C ARG A 60 -5.04 6.78 -7.44
N LEU A 61 -5.30 5.48 -7.25
CA LEU A 61 -4.94 4.45 -8.21
C LEU A 61 -5.74 4.58 -9.51
N ALA A 62 -7.06 4.84 -9.43
CA ALA A 62 -7.89 5.08 -10.61
C ALA A 62 -7.41 6.29 -11.43
N ALA A 63 -6.97 7.36 -10.76
CA ALA A 63 -6.40 8.53 -11.43
C ALA A 63 -5.04 8.26 -12.12
N THR A 64 -4.29 7.26 -11.65
CA THR A 64 -2.92 6.98 -12.12
C THR A 64 -2.86 5.85 -13.15
N PHE A 65 -3.70 4.82 -12.98
CA PHE A 65 -3.62 3.57 -13.73
C PHE A 65 -4.85 3.29 -14.61
N ASP A 66 -5.77 4.27 -14.77
CA ASP A 66 -7.05 4.12 -15.49
C ASP A 66 -7.82 2.84 -15.08
N LEU A 67 -7.80 2.55 -13.77
CA LEU A 67 -8.55 1.43 -13.22
C LEU A 67 -10.03 1.78 -13.32
N GLY A 68 -10.79 1.04 -14.12
CA GLY A 68 -12.24 1.18 -14.18
C GLY A 68 -12.89 1.17 -12.80
N GLY A 69 -14.02 1.86 -12.66
CA GLY A 69 -14.92 1.87 -11.49
C GLY A 69 -14.29 1.68 -10.10
N ALA A 70 -13.84 2.76 -9.45
CA ALA A 70 -13.22 2.75 -8.11
C ALA A 70 -14.02 2.02 -7.01
N GLY A 71 -15.35 1.90 -7.16
CA GLY A 71 -16.22 1.22 -6.20
C GLY A 71 -16.01 -0.30 -6.11
N GLU A 72 -15.59 -0.96 -7.19
CA GLU A 72 -15.35 -2.42 -7.21
C GLU A 72 -13.98 -2.78 -6.62
N ALA A 73 -13.01 -1.87 -6.71
CA ALA A 73 -11.66 -2.06 -6.20
C ALA A 73 -11.57 -1.90 -4.67
N GLN A 74 -12.48 -1.15 -4.05
CA GLN A 74 -12.43 -0.84 -2.61
C GLN A 74 -12.35 -2.07 -1.68
N PRO A 75 -13.18 -3.13 -1.82
CA PRO A 75 -13.06 -4.31 -0.95
C PRO A 75 -11.72 -5.04 -1.12
N ILE A 76 -11.21 -5.13 -2.34
CA ILE A 76 -9.91 -5.75 -2.64
C ILE A 76 -8.78 -4.93 -2.01
N LEU A 77 -8.84 -3.60 -2.12
CA LEU A 77 -7.85 -2.70 -1.51
C LEU A 77 -7.88 -2.77 0.02
N ALA A 78 -9.06 -2.91 0.63
CA ALA A 78 -9.16 -3.09 2.08
C ALA A 78 -8.47 -4.37 2.56
N GLU A 79 -8.59 -5.47 1.80
CA GLU A 79 -7.87 -6.72 2.07
C GLU A 79 -6.36 -6.55 1.92
N ARG A 80 -5.90 -5.97 0.81
CA ARG A 80 -4.46 -5.71 0.56
C ARG A 80 -3.83 -4.77 1.60
N LEU A 81 -4.55 -3.74 2.05
CA LEU A 81 -4.12 -2.90 3.17
C LEU A 81 -4.04 -3.68 4.49
N GLY A 82 -4.95 -4.64 4.69
CA GLY A 82 -4.88 -5.59 5.81
C GLY A 82 -3.62 -6.45 5.76
N GLU A 83 -3.25 -6.97 4.59
CA GLU A 83 -2.03 -7.75 4.38
C GLU A 83 -0.77 -6.92 4.61
N LEU A 84 -0.71 -5.71 4.04
CA LEU A 84 0.39 -4.77 4.30
C LEU A 84 0.53 -4.46 5.79
N ALA A 85 -0.59 -4.36 6.52
CA ALA A 85 -0.59 -4.14 7.96
C ALA A 85 -0.06 -5.35 8.73
N ALA A 86 -0.42 -6.55 8.29
CA ALA A 86 0.11 -7.79 8.85
C ALA A 86 1.62 -7.95 8.60
N MET A 87 2.13 -7.42 7.49
CA MET A 87 3.56 -7.36 7.17
C MET A 87 4.32 -6.27 7.95
N GLY A 88 3.61 -5.32 8.58
CA GLY A 88 4.21 -4.20 9.30
C GLY A 88 4.62 -3.01 8.42
N LEU A 89 4.30 -3.05 7.12
CA LEU A 89 4.59 -1.99 6.15
C LEU A 89 3.65 -0.79 6.27
N VAL A 90 2.43 -1.05 6.76
CA VAL A 90 1.45 0.01 7.08
C VAL A 90 0.90 -0.23 8.49
N GLU A 91 0.43 0.83 9.12
CA GLU A 91 -0.17 0.79 10.44
C GLU A 91 -1.62 1.28 10.36
N ARG A 92 -2.49 0.76 11.22
CA ARG A 92 -3.87 1.27 11.33
C ARG A 92 -3.82 2.61 12.06
N ALA A 93 -4.43 3.64 11.47
CA ALA A 93 -4.52 4.99 12.02
C ALA A 93 -5.77 5.17 12.89
#